data_AF-A0A958G1W2-F1
#
_entry.id   AF-A0A958G1W2-F1
#
_cell.length_a   1.000
_cell.length_b   1.000
_cell.length_c   1.000
_cell.angle_alpha   90.00
_cell.angle_beta   90.00
_cell.angle_gamma   90.00
#
_symmetry.space_group_name_H-M   'P 1'
#
loop_
_entity.id
_entity.type
_entity.pdbx_description
1 polymer ?
#
loop_
_entity_poly.entity_id
_entity_poly.type
_entity_poly.pdbx_seq_one_letter_code
_entity_poly.pdbx_strand_id
1 'polypeptide(L)'
;MVTTLDKYGRIIIPKKLRELLGITANTDLSIREEGNRIIIEPIVDKTNIIEKDGILVYTGNLDIDPDEWIKHLRNKRVETLSGNA
;
A
#
# COMPACT_ATOMS: atom_id res chain seq x y z
N MET A 1 -14.42 25.80 -4.27
CA MET A 1 -15.00 25.52 -2.93
C MET A 1 -14.02 26.04 -1.90
N VAL A 2 -14.50 26.73 -0.86
CA VAL A 2 -13.66 27.25 0.23
C VAL A 2 -14.10 26.56 1.52
N THR A 3 -13.13 26.14 2.34
CA THR A 3 -13.36 25.58 3.68
C THR A 3 -12.53 26.37 4.68
N THR A 4 -12.85 26.22 5.96
CA THR A 4 -12.17 26.89 7.08
C THR A 4 -11.58 25.85 8.01
N LEU A 5 -10.55 26.24 8.76
CA LEU A 5 -10.06 25.48 9.90
C LEU A 5 -11.10 25.52 11.02
N ASP A 6 -11.22 24.41 11.75
CA ASP A 6 -11.92 24.41 13.02
C ASP A 6 -11.02 24.90 14.16
N LYS A 7 -11.56 24.96 15.38
CA LYS A 7 -10.84 25.40 16.59
C LYS A 7 -9.64 24.52 16.98
N TYR A 8 -9.47 23.37 16.35
CA TYR A 8 -8.38 22.43 16.59
C TYR A 8 -7.39 22.41 15.42
N GLY A 9 -7.55 23.28 14.43
CA GLY A 9 -6.68 23.32 13.25
C GLY A 9 -6.96 22.20 12.23
N ARG A 10 -8.17 21.60 12.25
CA ARG A 10 -8.56 20.58 11.28
C ARG A 10 -9.37 21.20 10.14
N ILE A 11 -9.27 20.61 8.95
CA ILE A 11 -10.16 20.94 7.83
C ILE A 11 -11.21 19.83 7.65
N ILE A 12 -12.41 20.22 7.27
CA ILE A 12 -13.45 19.26 6.88
C ILE A 12 -13.32 19.02 5.38
N ILE A 13 -13.07 17.76 4.98
CA ILE A 13 -13.13 17.32 3.60
C ILE A 13 -14.60 17.02 3.25
N PRO A 14 -15.23 17.80 2.35
CA PRO A 14 -16.66 17.65 2.05
C PRO A 14 -16.97 16.29 1.42
N LYS A 15 -18.17 15.78 1.70
CA LYS A 15 -18.60 14.43 1.31
C LYS A 15 -18.36 14.13 -0.19
N LYS A 16 -18.71 15.06 -1.07
CA LYS A 16 -18.51 14.91 -2.53
C LYS A 16 -17.04 14.67 -2.91
N LEU A 17 -16.10 15.33 -2.23
CA LEU A 17 -14.67 15.17 -2.49
C LEU A 17 -14.14 13.85 -1.91
N ARG A 18 -14.65 13.45 -0.74
CA ARG A 18 -14.33 12.14 -0.15
C ARG A 18 -14.76 10.99 -1.05
N GLU A 19 -15.98 11.04 -1.57
CA GLU A 19 -16.51 10.01 -2.49
C GLU A 19 -15.71 9.95 -3.79
N LEU A 20 -15.36 11.10 -4.37
CA LEU A 20 -14.58 11.16 -5.61
C LEU A 20 -13.16 10.58 -5.45
N LEU A 21 -12.53 10.81 -4.30
CA LEU A 21 -11.17 10.36 -4.01
C LEU A 21 -11.11 9.01 -3.26
N GLY A 22 -12.26 8.35 -3.04
CA GLY A 22 -12.32 7.08 -2.31
C GLY A 22 -11.91 7.17 -0.84
N ILE A 23 -11.93 8.36 -0.23
CA ILE A 23 -11.52 8.58 1.16
C ILE A 23 -12.65 8.15 2.09
N THR A 24 -12.40 7.08 2.84
CA THR A 24 -13.30 6.56 3.87
C THR A 24 -12.77 6.86 5.27
N ALA A 25 -13.49 6.43 6.30
CA ALA A 25 -12.95 6.51 7.66
C ALA A 25 -11.70 5.62 7.75
N ASN A 26 -10.66 6.10 8.41
CA ASN A 26 -9.36 5.41 8.55
C ASN A 26 -8.56 5.25 7.25
N THR A 27 -8.88 5.98 6.17
CA THR A 27 -7.98 6.07 5.02
C THR A 27 -6.76 6.90 5.41
N ASP A 28 -5.57 6.32 5.26
CA ASP A 28 -4.33 7.04 5.45
C ASP A 28 -4.11 8.06 4.32
N LEU A 29 -3.71 9.27 4.69
CA LEU A 29 -3.49 10.37 3.76
C LEU A 29 -2.04 10.83 3.87
N SER A 30 -1.36 10.96 2.73
CA SER A 30 -0.09 11.68 2.65
C SER A 30 -0.38 13.18 2.56
N ILE A 31 0.41 13.97 3.28
CA ILE A 31 0.32 15.44 3.27
C ILE A 31 1.71 15.97 2.97
N ARG A 32 1.82 16.83 1.95
CA ARG A 32 3.06 17.54 1.61
C ARG A 32 2.82 19.00 1.29
N GLU A 33 3.84 19.81 1.48
CA GLU A 33 3.87 21.21 1.08
C GLU A 33 4.43 21.33 -0.34
N GLU A 34 3.79 22.15 -1.16
CA GLU A 34 4.28 22.51 -2.50
C GLU A 34 4.12 24.03 -2.70
N GLY A 35 5.19 24.77 -2.40
CA GLY A 35 5.16 26.23 -2.40
C GLY A 35 4.20 26.76 -1.32
N ASN A 36 3.12 27.44 -1.73
CA ASN A 36 2.08 27.92 -0.81
C ASN A 36 0.86 26.99 -0.71
N ARG A 37 0.99 25.74 -1.17
CA ARG A 37 -0.10 24.78 -1.27
C ARG A 37 0.16 23.60 -0.35
N ILE A 38 -0.93 23.07 0.19
CA ILE A 38 -0.93 21.76 0.85
C ILE A 38 -1.54 20.78 -0.14
N ILE A 39 -0.79 19.74 -0.49
CA ILE A 39 -1.26 18.63 -1.31
C ILE A 39 -1.59 17.46 -0.38
N ILE A 40 -2.80 16.94 -0.51
CA ILE A 40 -3.31 15.82 0.29
C ILE A 40 -3.76 14.72 -0.65
N GLU A 41 -3.23 13.51 -0.49
CA GLU A 41 -3.52 12.38 -1.36
C GLU A 41 -3.73 11.12 -0.51
N PRO A 42 -4.69 10.24 -0.86
CA PRO A 42 -4.79 8.92 -0.25
C PRO A 42 -3.48 8.15 -0.44
N ILE A 43 -3.02 7.49 0.61
CA ILE A 43 -1.98 6.48 0.49
C ILE A 43 -2.66 5.27 -0.16
N VAL A 44 -2.52 5.17 -1.47
CA VAL A 44 -2.85 3.96 -2.20
C VAL A 44 -1.67 3.03 -1.96
N ASP A 45 -1.88 1.96 -1.19
CA ASP A 45 -0.99 0.80 -1.27
C ASP A 45 -0.93 0.46 -2.75
N LYS A 46 0.21 0.75 -3.38
CA LYS A 46 0.44 0.31 -4.75
C LYS A 46 0.12 -1.15 -4.72
N THR A 47 -0.91 -1.56 -5.48
CA THR A 47 -1.22 -2.97 -5.62
C THR A 47 0.09 -3.61 -5.99
N ASN A 48 0.62 -4.41 -5.07
CA ASN A 48 1.90 -5.06 -5.23
C ASN A 48 1.73 -6.18 -6.26
N ILE A 49 0.83 -6.07 -7.23
CA ILE A 49 0.56 -7.07 -8.26
C ILE A 49 0.54 -6.31 -9.58
N ILE A 50 1.49 -6.62 -10.45
CA ILE A 50 1.57 -6.11 -11.81
C ILE A 50 1.39 -7.25 -12.80
N GLU A 51 0.89 -6.99 -14.01
CA GLU A 51 0.96 -7.95 -15.09
C GLU A 51 2.33 -7.82 -15.79
N LYS A 52 3.06 -8.93 -15.90
CA LYS A 52 4.31 -9.04 -16.65
C LYS A 52 4.23 -10.27 -17.54
N ASP A 53 4.28 -10.05 -18.86
CA ASP A 53 4.24 -11.12 -19.88
C ASP A 53 3.02 -12.06 -19.73
N GLY A 54 1.84 -11.52 -19.39
CA GLY A 54 0.62 -12.29 -19.18
C GLY A 54 0.52 -12.99 -17.81
N ILE A 55 1.46 -12.72 -16.90
CA ILE A 55 1.50 -13.31 -15.56
C ILE A 55 1.33 -12.21 -14.51
N LEU A 56 0.47 -12.45 -13.50
CA LEU A 56 0.36 -11.58 -12.34
C LEU A 56 1.56 -11.79 -11.40
N VAL A 57 2.36 -10.74 -11.20
CA VAL A 57 3.61 -10.75 -10.42
C VAL A 57 3.43 -9.91 -9.17
N TYR A 58 3.68 -10.51 -8.00
CA TYR A 58 3.72 -9.77 -6.75
C TYR A 58 5.04 -8.96 -6.63
N THR A 59 4.98 -7.64 -6.52
CA THR A 59 6.13 -6.70 -6.47
C THR A 59 6.29 -6.02 -5.11
N GLY A 60 5.69 -6.56 -4.06
CA GLY A 60 5.91 -6.03 -2.71
C GLY A 60 7.34 -6.30 -2.25
N ASN A 61 7.82 -5.50 -1.31
CA ASN A 61 9.06 -5.81 -0.62
C ASN A 61 8.86 -7.09 0.21
N LEU A 62 9.86 -7.99 0.15
CA LEU A 62 9.94 -9.12 1.05
C LEU A 62 10.73 -8.67 2.28
N ASP A 63 10.15 -8.85 3.47
CA ASP A 63 10.84 -8.59 4.74
C ASP A 63 11.88 -9.67 5.09
N ILE A 64 12.05 -10.65 4.21
CA ILE A 64 12.94 -11.81 4.37
C ILE A 64 13.93 -11.81 3.20
N ASP A 65 15.20 -12.13 3.48
CA ASP A 65 16.21 -12.36 2.45
C ASP A 65 15.72 -13.44 1.46
N PRO A 66 15.54 -13.11 0.16
CA PRO A 66 15.05 -14.05 -0.83
C PRO A 66 15.88 -15.34 -0.91
N ASP A 67 17.19 -15.26 -0.70
CA ASP A 67 18.06 -16.44 -0.79
C ASP A 67 17.83 -17.42 0.37
N GLU A 68 17.64 -16.90 1.59
CA GLU A 68 17.25 -17.74 2.74
C GLU A 68 15.88 -18.40 2.51
N TRP A 69 14.92 -17.64 1.99
CA TRP A 69 13.57 -18.17 1.72
C TRP A 69 13.59 -19.27 0.66
N ILE A 70 14.34 -19.07 -0.43
CA ILE A 70 14.51 -20.09 -1.48
C ILE A 70 15.16 -21.35 -0.92
N LYS A 71 16.18 -21.20 -0.07
CA LYS A 71 16.85 -22.33 0.59
C LYS A 71 15.88 -23.11 1.48
N HIS A 72 15.07 -22.40 2.28
CA HIS A 72 14.05 -23.02 3.13
C HIS A 72 13.04 -23.83 2.29
N LEU A 73 12.52 -23.26 1.21
CA LEU A 73 11.58 -23.94 0.31
C LEU A 73 12.19 -25.17 -0.37
N ARG A 74 13.47 -25.09 -0.77
CA ARG A 74 14.20 -26.24 -1.35
C ARG A 74 14.31 -27.38 -0.34
N ASN A 75 14.73 -27.09 0.88
CA ASN A 75 14.89 -28.10 1.92
C ASN A 75 13.57 -28.79 2.24
N LYS A 76 12.50 -28.02 2.44
CA LYS A 76 11.14 -28.55 2.68
C LYS A 76 10.66 -29.47 1.56
N ARG A 77 10.99 -29.13 0.30
CA ARG A 77 10.65 -29.97 -0.85
C ARG A 77 11.44 -31.27 -0.86
N VAL A 78 12.72 -31.25 -0.49
CA VAL A 78 13.54 -32.46 -0.35
C VAL A 78 12.98 -33.36 0.74
N GLU A 79 12.61 -32.83 1.90
CA GLU A 79 11.98 -33.59 2.99
C GLU A 79 10.67 -34.26 2.54
N THR A 80 9.82 -33.51 1.85
CA THR A 80 8.54 -34.02 1.34
C THR A 80 8.75 -35.15 0.31
N LEU A 81 9.75 -35.01 -0.58
CA LEU A 81 10.03 -36.00 -1.63
C LEU A 81 10.82 -37.21 -1.14
N SER A 82 11.53 -37.09 -0.03
CA SER A 82 12.30 -38.18 0.58
C SER A 82 11.46 -39.07 1.53
N GLY A 83 10.17 -38.75 1.71
CA GLY A 83 9.24 -39.57 2.50
C GLY A 83 9.43 -39.47 4.02
N ASN A 84 10.18 -38.46 4.49
CA ASN A 84 10.44 -38.22 5.92
C ASN A 84 9.49 -37.18 6.55
N ALA A 85 8.28 -37.02 5.99
CA ALA A 85 7.26 -36.07 6.46
C ALA A 85 6.26 -36.71 7.42
#